data_AF-A0A958LX43-F1
#
_entry.id   AF-A0A958LX43-F1
#
_cell.length_a   1.000
_cell.length_b   1.000
_cell.length_c   1.000
_cell.angle_alpha   90.00
_cell.angle_beta   90.00
_cell.angle_gamma   90.00
#
_symmetry.space_group_name_H-M   'P 1'
#
loop_
_entity.id
_entity.type
_entity.pdbx_description
1 polymer ?
#
loop_
_entity_poly.entity_id
_entity_poly.type
_entity_poly.pdbx_seq_one_letter_code
_entity_poly.pdbx_strand_id
1 'polypeptide(L)' 'MGDVHGQFYDFIKVIDDDTGGPLESTKYIFLGDYVDRGCFSIEVLGLILAIKIKFKNTVFMLRGNH' A
#
# COMPACT_ATOMS: atom_id res chain seq x y z
N MET A 1 -4.52 -0.87 -6.34
CA MET A 1 -5.22 -0.22 -5.22
C MET A 1 -5.41 1.24 -5.56
N GLY A 2 -6.66 1.73 -5.50
CA GLY A 2 -6.96 3.16 -5.53
C GLY A 2 -6.74 3.82 -4.16
N ASP A 3 -7.38 4.97 -3.92
CA ASP A 3 -7.17 5.80 -2.74
C ASP A 3 -7.28 5.02 -1.41
N VAL A 4 -6.21 5.09 -0.62
CA VAL A 4 -6.14 4.44 0.70
C VAL A 4 -6.70 5.36 1.80
N HIS A 5 -6.71 6.68 1.59
CA HIS A 5 -7.25 7.71 2.50
C HIS A 5 -6.94 7.50 4.00
N GLY A 6 -5.78 6.91 4.32
CA GLY A 6 -5.36 6.61 5.70
C GLY A 6 -6.18 5.53 6.43
N GLN A 7 -6.86 4.63 5.71
CA GLN A 7 -7.55 3.47 6.26
C GLN A 7 -6.58 2.30 6.46
N PHE A 8 -5.77 2.37 7.53
CA PHE A 8 -4.71 1.39 7.82
C PHE A 8 -5.21 -0.06 7.91
N TYR A 9 -6.36 -0.31 8.54
CA TYR A 9 -6.89 -1.67 8.69
C TYR A 9 -7.38 -2.29 7.38
N ASP A 10 -7.94 -1.48 6.47
CA ASP A 10 -8.33 -1.94 5.14
C ASP A 10 -7.08 -2.21 4.30
N PHE A 11 -6.03 -1.39 4.45
CA PHE A 11 -4.74 -1.64 3.83
C PHE A 11 -4.13 -2.99 4.28
N ILE A 12 -4.17 -3.31 5.58
CA ILE A 12 -3.68 -4.59 6.10
C ILE A 12 -4.46 -5.77 5.52
N LYS A 13 -5.80 -5.70 5.50
CA LYS A 13 -6.63 -6.76 4.87
C LYS A 13 -6.31 -6.98 3.41
N VAL A 14 -5.97 -5.90 2.71
CA VAL A 14 -5.71 -5.94 1.28
C VAL A 14 -4.36 -6.59 0.95
N ILE A 15 -3.37 -6.44 1.82
CA ILE A 15 -2.05 -7.09 1.69
C ILE A 15 -1.99 -8.45 2.40
N ASP A 16 -3.10 -8.87 3.02
CA ASP A 16 -3.23 -10.17 3.65
C ASP A 16 -3.24 -11.27 2.59
N ASP A 17 -2.53 -12.37 2.88
CA ASP A 17 -2.31 -13.46 1.94
C ASP A 17 -3.63 -14.12 1.49
N ASP A 18 -4.64 -14.17 2.36
CA ASP A 18 -5.94 -14.78 2.04
C ASP A 18 -6.77 -13.91 1.09
N THR A 19 -6.51 -12.60 1.04
CA THR A 19 -7.30 -11.63 0.27
C THR A 19 -6.57 -11.18 -1.00
N GLY A 20 -5.32 -10.72 -0.86
CA GLY A 20 -4.52 -10.17 -1.96
C GLY A 20 -3.47 -11.13 -2.51
N GLY A 21 -3.21 -12.24 -1.80
CA GLY A 21 -2.16 -13.20 -2.13
C GLY A 21 -0.77 -12.78 -1.62
N PRO A 22 0.24 -13.67 -1.69
CA PRO A 22 1.54 -13.41 -1.10
C PRO A 22 2.29 -12.28 -1.79
N LEU A 23 2.83 -11.33 -1.03
CA LEU A 23 3.63 -10.20 -1.55
C LEU A 23 4.87 -10.64 -2.36
N GLU A 24 5.31 -11.89 -2.18
CA GLU A 24 6.46 -12.50 -2.86
C GLU A 24 6.15 -12.96 -4.28
N SER A 25 4.90 -13.34 -4.56
CA SER A 25 4.48 -13.94 -5.84
C SER A 25 3.40 -13.12 -6.57
N THR A 26 2.67 -12.26 -5.85
CA THR A 26 1.63 -11.40 -6.41
C THR A 26 2.16 -10.00 -6.68
N LYS A 27 1.82 -9.43 -7.84
CA LYS A 27 2.16 -8.04 -8.18
C LYS A 27 1.14 -7.06 -7.61
N TYR A 28 1.62 -6.14 -6.78
CA TYR A 28 0.84 -5.05 -6.22
C TYR A 28 1.18 -3.74 -6.93
N ILE A 29 0.14 -3.02 -7.37
CA ILE A 29 0.27 -1.67 -7.92
C ILE A 29 -0.55 -0.72 -7.05
N PHE A 30 0.16 0.20 -6.40
CA PHE A 30 -0.39 1.30 -5.62
C PHE A 30 -0.46 2.55 -6.52
N LEU A 31 -1.65 3.14 -6.67
CA LEU A 31 -1.91 4.12 -7.73
C LEU A 31 -1.67 5.59 -7.32
N GLY A 32 -1.32 5.86 -6.07
CA GLY A 32 -1.10 7.23 -5.57
C GLY A 32 -1.95 7.58 -4.37
N ASP A 33 -1.98 8.88 -4.03
CA ASP A 33 -2.83 9.49 -3.00
C ASP A 33 -2.76 8.76 -1.64
N TYR A 34 -1.51 8.51 -1.21
CA TYR A 34 -1.17 7.80 0.03
C TYR A 34 -1.43 8.61 1.31
N VAL A 35 -1.49 9.93 1.17
CA VAL A 35 -1.52 10.91 2.24
C VAL A 35 -2.67 11.89 1.98
N ASP A 36 -3.23 12.46 3.07
CA ASP A 36 -3.88 13.80 3.17
C ASP A 36 -5.17 13.86 3.99
N ARG A 37 -5.95 12.78 4.08
CA ARG A 37 -7.27 12.84 4.75
C ARG A 37 -7.45 11.94 5.97
N GLY A 38 -6.51 11.02 6.22
CA GLY A 38 -6.63 10.07 7.33
C GLY A 38 -5.66 10.34 8.47
N CYS A 39 -6.11 10.09 9.70
CA CYS A 39 -5.33 10.27 10.93
C CYS A 39 -4.10 9.35 11.05
N PHE A 40 -3.94 8.36 10.15
CA PHE A 40 -2.86 7.37 10.15
C PHE A 40 -1.99 7.41 8.87
N SER A 41 -1.88 8.59 8.25
CA SER A 41 -1.17 8.76 6.97
C SER A 41 0.32 8.39 7.06
N ILE A 42 0.96 8.61 8.21
CA ILE A 42 2.38 8.30 8.43
C ILE A 42 2.61 6.79 8.53
N GLU A 43 1.75 6.08 9.25
CA GLU A 43 1.83 4.64 9.45
C GLU A 43 1.60 3.89 8.14
N VAL A 44 0.60 4.32 7.35
CA VAL A 44 0.32 3.77 6.02
C VAL A 44 1.51 4.00 5.09
N LEU A 45 2.04 5.23 5.03
CA LEU A 45 3.19 5.52 4.17
C LEU A 45 4.44 4.73 4.60
N GLY A 46 4.72 4.66 5.90
CA GLY A 46 5.84 3.91 6.45
C GLY A 46 5.77 2.42 6.10
N LEU A 47 4.59 1.82 6.21
CA LEU A 47 4.38 0.43 5.85
C LEU A 47 4.49 0.18 4.34
N ILE A 48 3.88 1.02 3.50
CA ILE A 48 3.99 0.93 2.04
C ILE A 48 5.46 1.03 1.60
N LEU A 49 6.22 1.97 2.16
CA LEU A 49 7.65 2.14 1.86
C LEU A 49 8.46 0.93 2.31
N ALA A 50 8.22 0.39 3.52
CA ALA A 50 8.91 -0.80 4.00
C ALA A 50 8.66 -2.02 3.09
N ILE A 51 7.40 -2.23 2.68
CA ILE A 51 6.99 -3.29 1.75
C ILE A 51 7.61 -3.07 0.37
N LYS A 52 7.64 -1.84 -0.15
CA LYS A 52 8.31 -1.52 -1.42
C LYS A 52 9.81 -1.80 -1.38
N ILE A 53 10.48 -1.50 -0.26
CA ILE A 53 11.91 -1.77 -0.09
C ILE A 53 12.19 -3.28 -0.05
N LYS A 54 11.35 -4.05 0.64
CA LYS A 54 11.50 -5.51 0.77
C LYS A 54 11.16 -6.25 -0.53
N PHE A 55 10.08 -5.84 -1.21
CA PHE A 55 9.49 -6.55 -2.33
C PHE A 55 9.56 -5.73 -3.64
N LYS A 56 10.76 -5.27 -3.99
CA LYS A 56 10.98 -4.29 -5.09
C LYS A 56 10.43 -4.73 -6.45
N ASN A 57 10.39 -6.04 -6.71
CA ASN A 57 10.03 -6.63 -8.00
C ASN A 57 8.54 -6.94 -8.15
N THR A 58 7.81 -6.99 -7.04
CA THR A 58 6.38 -7.33 -7.00
C THR A 58 5.54 -6.14 -6.57
N VAL A 59 6.10 -5.18 -5.82
CA VAL A 59 5.37 -4.00 -5.35
C VAL A 59 5.79 -2.77 -6.15
N PHE A 60 4.82 -2.08 -6.74
CA PHE A 60 5.01 -0.87 -7.54
C PHE A 60 4.18 0.28 -6.97
N MET A 61 4.78 1.47 -6.94
CA MET A 61 4.13 2.69 -6.48
C MET A 61 4.12 3.70 -7.61
N LEU A 62 2.95 4.22 -7.93
CA LEU A 62 2.77 5.38 -8.80
C LEU A 62 2.59 6.64 -7.95
N ARG A 63 2.90 7.79 -8.53
CA ARG A 63 2.63 9.09 -7.90
C ARG A 63 1.20 9.49 -8.21
N GLY A 64 0.43 9.77 -7.16
CA GLY A 64 -0.91 10.32 -7.27
C GLY A 64 -0.91 11.82 -7.54
N ASN A 65 -2.09 12.41 -7.63
CA ASN A 65 -2.22 13.84 -7.87
C ASN A 65 -2.10 14.66 -6.58
N HIS A 66 -2.18 13.99 -5.43
CA HIS A 66 -1.95 14.56 -4.13
C HIS A 66 -0.47 14.67 -3.74
#